data_AF-A0A6I3F272-F1
#
_entry.id   AF-A0A6I3F272-F1
#
_cell.length_a   1.000
_cell.length_b   1.000
_cell.length_c   1.000
_cell.angle_alpha   90.00
_cell.angle_beta   90.00
_cell.angle_gamma   90.00
#
_symmetry.space_group_name_H-M   'P 1'
#
loop_
_entity.id
_entity.type
_entity.pdbx_description
1 polymer ?
#
loop_
_entity_poly.entity_id
_entity_poly.type
_entity_poly.pdbx_seq_one_letter_code
_entity_poly.pdbx_strand_id
1 'polypeptide(L)'
;MTNFMVILVVAIALVFDFVNGFHDAANSIATVVATRVLKPWQAVIWAASFNFIAFLLLPLEVANAIAKIVGGPGVISVGLVFAGLMGAIFWNVLTAWLGLPSSSSHALIGGMVGAGIAKAGGHVVNVKTLQKTAVFILYSPLIGLALAFTLIVLASWFVHRIRAKRAVNKTFRGLQLVSAAAFSLGHGANDAQKTMGIIAALLIGANKLNPDVLKHPDGLPLWIVLSCHGAIGLGTMFGGWKIVRTMGTKLTRLDPMGGVCAESAAAATLFFASKNGIPVSTTHTITGAIVGVGSANRMSAVRWNIARRVGWAWVLTIPGSAAVAVLCYWLVEVFN
;
A
#
# COMPACT_ATOMS: atom_id res chain seq x y z
N MET A 1 -18.66 21.82 -15.54
CA MET A 1 -17.44 20.97 -15.55
C MET A 1 -17.52 20.04 -16.75
N THR A 2 -16.59 20.14 -17.70
CA THR A 2 -16.59 19.31 -18.92
C THR A 2 -16.40 17.84 -18.54
N ASN A 3 -17.31 16.96 -18.99
CA ASN A 3 -17.24 15.50 -18.76
C ASN A 3 -15.85 14.92 -19.08
N PHE A 4 -15.18 15.51 -20.07
CA PHE A 4 -13.82 15.18 -20.46
C PHE A 4 -12.80 15.27 -19.30
N MET A 5 -12.82 16.35 -18.52
CA MET A 5 -11.86 16.53 -17.43
C MET A 5 -12.04 15.49 -16.32
N VAL A 6 -13.29 15.10 -16.03
CA VAL A 6 -13.58 14.06 -15.04
C VAL A 6 -13.02 12.71 -15.52
N ILE A 7 -13.26 12.35 -16.79
CA ILE A 7 -12.73 11.11 -17.38
C ILE A 7 -11.19 11.12 -17.33
N LEU A 8 -10.55 12.23 -17.67
CA LEU A 8 -9.10 12.38 -17.61
C LEU A 8 -8.57 12.13 -16.18
N VAL A 9 -9.18 12.73 -15.15
CA VAL A 9 -8.73 12.53 -13.77
C VAL A 9 -9.01 11.12 -13.27
N VAL A 10 -10.10 10.48 -13.71
CA VAL A 10 -10.32 9.04 -13.45
C VAL A 10 -9.20 8.20 -14.09
N ALA A 11 -8.81 8.49 -15.33
CA ALA A 11 -7.68 7.80 -15.96
C ALA A 11 -6.37 8.01 -15.19
N ILE A 12 -6.12 9.21 -14.69
CA ILE A 12 -4.94 9.50 -13.84
C ILE A 12 -5.02 8.76 -12.50
N ALA A 13 -6.20 8.62 -11.91
CA ALA A 13 -6.38 7.81 -10.70
C ALA A 13 -6.02 6.34 -10.96
N LEU A 14 -6.41 5.79 -12.12
CA LEU A 14 -6.02 4.44 -12.52
C LEU A 14 -4.50 4.34 -12.81
N VAL A 15 -3.88 5.38 -13.35
CA VAL A 15 -2.41 5.45 -13.49
C VAL A 15 -1.75 5.46 -12.11
N PHE A 16 -2.28 6.20 -11.13
CA PHE A 16 -1.81 6.14 -9.76
C PHE A 16 -1.92 4.72 -9.19
N ASP A 17 -3.04 4.03 -9.41
CA ASP A 17 -3.23 2.67 -8.91
C ASP A 17 -2.30 1.66 -9.59
N PHE A 18 -2.02 1.86 -10.88
CA PHE A 18 -1.00 1.11 -11.60
C PHE A 18 0.42 1.37 -11.03
N VAL A 19 0.77 2.63 -10.81
CA VAL A 19 2.07 3.00 -10.19
C VAL A 19 2.16 2.46 -8.78
N ASN A 20 1.05 2.44 -8.03
CA ASN A 20 0.96 1.82 -6.72
C ASN A 20 1.23 0.32 -6.81
N GLY A 21 0.54 -0.37 -7.72
CA GLY A 21 0.75 -1.79 -7.98
C GLY A 21 2.20 -2.12 -8.30
N PHE A 22 2.86 -1.32 -9.14
CA PHE A 22 4.29 -1.44 -9.45
C PHE A 22 5.17 -1.19 -8.21
N HIS A 23 4.95 -0.07 -7.52
CA HIS A 23 5.75 0.33 -6.38
C HIS A 23 5.68 -0.70 -5.24
N ASP A 24 4.46 -1.11 -4.90
CA ASP A 24 4.18 -2.00 -3.78
C ASP A 24 4.17 -3.49 -4.18
N ALA A 25 4.37 -3.82 -5.48
CA ALA A 25 4.68 -5.19 -5.93
C ALA A 25 5.81 -5.81 -5.10
N ALA A 26 6.77 -4.99 -4.69
CA ALA A 26 7.88 -5.39 -3.85
C ALA A 26 7.43 -5.98 -2.49
N ASN A 27 6.31 -5.53 -1.94
CA ASN A 27 5.82 -6.00 -0.65
C ASN A 27 5.41 -7.48 -0.72
N SER A 28 4.76 -7.89 -1.81
CA SER A 28 4.24 -9.25 -1.99
C SER A 28 5.21 -10.22 -2.68
N ILE A 29 6.19 -9.70 -3.43
CA ILE A 29 7.09 -10.50 -4.26
C ILE A 29 8.46 -10.70 -3.60
N ALA A 30 8.94 -9.72 -2.82
CA ALA A 30 10.33 -9.70 -2.39
C ALA A 30 10.71 -10.87 -1.49
N THR A 31 9.82 -11.28 -0.59
CA THR A 31 10.04 -12.41 0.31
C THR A 31 10.11 -13.73 -0.45
N VAL A 32 9.16 -14.01 -1.33
CA VAL A 32 9.07 -15.26 -2.12
C VAL A 32 10.23 -15.40 -3.10
N VAL A 33 10.65 -14.29 -3.71
CA VAL A 33 11.81 -14.28 -4.61
C VAL A 33 13.12 -14.40 -3.83
N ALA A 34 13.25 -13.75 -2.67
CA ALA A 34 14.44 -13.83 -1.83
C ALA A 34 14.66 -15.24 -1.25
N THR A 35 13.58 -15.92 -0.83
CA THR A 35 13.62 -17.31 -0.34
C THR A 35 13.71 -18.33 -1.48
N ARG A 36 13.65 -17.86 -2.74
CA ARG A 36 13.69 -18.68 -3.96
C ARG A 36 12.60 -19.74 -3.99
N VAL A 37 11.41 -19.43 -3.46
CA VAL A 37 10.25 -20.32 -3.55
C VAL A 37 9.66 -20.29 -4.95
N LEU A 38 9.57 -19.11 -5.56
CA LEU A 38 9.17 -18.90 -6.95
C LEU A 38 10.26 -18.20 -7.76
N LYS A 39 10.25 -18.41 -9.07
CA LYS A 39 11.02 -17.57 -10.00
C LYS A 39 10.40 -16.15 -10.04
N PRO A 40 11.18 -15.10 -10.35
CA PRO A 40 10.69 -13.73 -10.38
C PRO A 40 9.39 -13.53 -11.17
N TRP A 41 9.28 -14.07 -12.39
CA TRP A 41 8.07 -13.94 -13.21
C TRP A 41 6.87 -14.69 -12.63
N GLN A 42 7.08 -15.83 -11.98
CA GLN A 42 6.02 -16.60 -11.31
C GLN A 42 5.48 -15.84 -10.10
N ALA A 43 6.37 -15.23 -9.32
CA ALA A 43 5.99 -14.44 -8.15
C ALA A 43 5.18 -13.20 -8.54
N VAL A 44 5.54 -12.56 -9.65
CA VAL A 44 4.79 -11.44 -10.23
C VAL A 44 3.37 -11.85 -10.64
N ILE A 45 3.22 -12.94 -11.39
CA ILE A 45 1.89 -13.44 -11.80
C ILE A 45 1.07 -13.84 -10.56
N TRP A 46 1.68 -14.54 -9.61
CA TRP A 46 1.04 -14.94 -8.35
C TRP A 46 0.49 -13.73 -7.61
N ALA A 47 1.33 -12.73 -7.33
CA ALA A 47 0.91 -11.52 -6.64
C ALA A 47 -0.16 -10.74 -7.40
N ALA A 48 -0.02 -10.59 -8.71
CA ALA A 48 -1.00 -9.88 -9.55
C ALA A 48 -2.38 -10.57 -9.53
N SER A 49 -2.42 -11.90 -9.65
CA SER A 49 -3.68 -12.66 -9.60
C SER A 49 -4.40 -12.48 -8.26
N PHE A 50 -3.67 -12.57 -7.13
CA PHE A 50 -4.26 -12.39 -5.80
C PHE A 50 -4.63 -10.93 -5.51
N ASN A 51 -3.86 -9.95 -6.00
CA ASN A 51 -4.25 -8.53 -5.95
C ASN A 51 -5.57 -8.30 -6.70
N PHE A 52 -5.74 -8.94 -7.86
CA PHE A 52 -6.95 -8.79 -8.67
C PHE A 52 -8.17 -9.41 -7.99
N ILE A 53 -8.13 -10.67 -7.55
CA ILE A 53 -9.32 -11.35 -6.99
C ILE A 53 -9.71 -10.88 -5.58
N ALA A 54 -8.93 -10.00 -4.96
CA ALA A 54 -9.18 -9.51 -3.60
C ALA A 54 -10.56 -8.87 -3.41
N PHE A 55 -11.17 -8.30 -4.45
CA PHE A 55 -12.52 -7.72 -4.38
C PHE A 55 -13.60 -8.74 -4.02
N LEU A 56 -13.37 -10.04 -4.23
CA LEU A 56 -14.35 -11.08 -3.95
C LEU A 56 -14.46 -11.44 -2.46
N LEU A 57 -13.47 -11.03 -1.64
CA LEU A 57 -13.29 -11.59 -0.29
C LEU A 57 -13.42 -10.54 0.81
N LEU A 58 -13.33 -9.24 0.51
CA LEU A 58 -13.25 -8.19 1.53
C LEU A 58 -14.15 -6.99 1.22
N PRO A 59 -14.90 -6.48 2.22
CA PRO A 59 -15.80 -5.34 2.05
C PRO A 59 -15.05 -4.03 1.75
N LEU A 60 -15.72 -3.08 1.09
CA LEU A 60 -15.12 -1.85 0.55
C LEU A 60 -15.04 -0.68 1.56
N GLU A 61 -14.67 -0.96 2.81
CA GLU A 61 -14.68 0.02 3.91
C GLU A 61 -13.58 1.10 3.83
N VAL A 62 -12.41 0.78 3.25
CA VAL A 62 -11.25 1.69 3.18
C VAL A 62 -11.52 2.86 2.22
N ALA A 63 -12.28 2.63 1.15
CA ALA A 63 -12.62 3.65 0.16
C ALA A 63 -13.34 4.85 0.81
N ASN A 64 -14.21 4.59 1.78
CA ASN A 64 -14.95 5.61 2.52
C ASN A 64 -14.03 6.50 3.36
N ALA A 65 -13.01 5.92 4.01
CA ALA A 65 -12.03 6.67 4.79
C ALA A 65 -11.20 7.61 3.89
N ILE A 66 -10.79 7.13 2.71
CA ILE A 66 -9.99 7.91 1.75
C ILE A 66 -10.81 9.05 1.14
N ALA A 67 -12.07 8.81 0.80
CA ALA A 67 -12.96 9.85 0.27
C ALA A 67 -13.16 11.04 1.24
N LYS A 68 -12.91 10.84 2.54
CA LYS A 68 -13.09 11.84 3.61
C LYS A 68 -11.81 12.51 4.10
N ILE A 69 -10.66 12.29 3.43
CA ILE A 69 -9.37 12.90 3.82
C ILE A 69 -9.43 14.43 3.72
N VAL A 70 -9.99 14.94 2.61
CA VAL A 70 -10.22 16.36 2.37
C VAL A 70 -11.73 16.57 2.35
N GLY A 71 -12.22 17.43 3.23
CA GLY A 71 -13.65 17.65 3.44
C GLY A 71 -14.02 19.14 3.39
N GLY A 72 -15.28 19.40 3.08
CA GLY A 72 -15.83 20.75 2.99
C GLY A 72 -16.74 20.89 1.76
N PRO A 73 -17.89 21.57 1.87
CA PRO A 73 -18.78 21.81 0.73
C PRO A 73 -18.01 22.47 -0.43
N GLY A 74 -18.08 21.89 -1.64
CA GLY A 74 -17.46 22.45 -2.84
C GLY A 74 -15.92 22.39 -2.91
N VAL A 75 -15.26 21.78 -1.92
CA VAL A 75 -13.78 21.71 -1.88
C VAL A 75 -13.26 20.69 -2.89
N ILE A 76 -13.86 19.50 -2.98
CA ILE A 76 -13.43 18.49 -3.94
C ILE A 76 -13.75 18.96 -5.36
N SER A 77 -12.70 19.12 -6.16
CA SER A 77 -12.79 19.55 -7.56
C SER A 77 -11.79 18.78 -8.41
N VAL A 78 -12.02 18.76 -9.72
CA VAL A 78 -11.14 18.14 -10.71
C VAL A 78 -9.67 18.58 -10.51
N GLY A 79 -9.41 19.89 -10.40
CA GLY A 79 -8.05 20.41 -10.24
C GLY A 79 -7.38 19.96 -8.95
N LEU A 80 -8.11 19.92 -7.83
CA LEU A 80 -7.60 19.42 -6.55
C LEU A 80 -7.23 17.95 -6.62
N VAL A 81 -8.14 17.10 -7.14
CA VAL A 81 -7.90 15.65 -7.24
C VAL A 81 -6.75 15.36 -8.20
N PHE A 82 -6.71 16.07 -9.34
CA PHE A 82 -5.60 16.00 -10.29
C PHE A 82 -4.26 16.33 -9.62
N ALA A 83 -4.15 17.49 -8.97
CA ALA A 83 -2.91 17.91 -8.33
C ALA A 83 -2.46 16.97 -7.21
N GLY A 84 -3.42 16.47 -6.42
CA GLY A 84 -3.15 15.50 -5.36
C GLY A 84 -2.62 14.16 -5.91
N LEU A 85 -3.24 13.64 -6.98
CA LEU A 85 -2.78 12.43 -7.65
C LEU A 85 -1.40 12.62 -8.30
N MET A 86 -1.14 13.77 -8.94
CA MET A 86 0.16 14.07 -9.54
C MET A 86 1.27 14.11 -8.48
N GLY A 87 1.02 14.73 -7.33
CA GLY A 87 1.96 14.72 -6.20
C GLY A 87 2.27 13.31 -5.70
N ALA A 88 1.24 12.47 -5.59
CA ALA A 88 1.39 11.08 -5.16
C ALA A 88 2.14 10.21 -6.20
N ILE A 89 1.77 10.31 -7.48
CA ILE A 89 2.41 9.60 -8.60
C ILE A 89 3.89 9.99 -8.69
N PHE A 90 4.18 11.29 -8.72
CA PHE A 90 5.54 11.79 -8.83
C PHE A 90 6.41 11.24 -7.69
N TRP A 91 5.91 11.32 -6.46
CA TRP A 91 6.66 10.83 -5.30
C TRP A 91 6.92 9.33 -5.37
N ASN A 92 5.90 8.53 -5.71
CA ASN A 92 6.04 7.08 -5.87
C ASN A 92 7.05 6.71 -6.97
N VAL A 93 7.02 7.39 -8.12
CA VAL A 93 7.98 7.15 -9.20
C VAL A 93 9.40 7.51 -8.76
N LEU A 94 9.57 8.65 -8.06
CA LEU A 94 10.85 9.10 -7.54
C LEU A 94 11.45 8.08 -6.54
N THR A 95 10.67 7.66 -5.55
CA THR A 95 11.13 6.71 -4.54
C THR A 95 11.41 5.33 -5.14
N ALA A 96 10.61 4.87 -6.11
CA ALA A 96 10.89 3.65 -6.86
C ALA A 96 12.20 3.75 -7.65
N TRP A 97 12.45 4.89 -8.31
CA TRP A 97 13.69 5.10 -9.05
C TRP A 97 14.92 5.06 -8.13
N LEU A 98 14.80 5.62 -6.93
CA LEU A 98 15.80 5.57 -5.86
C LEU A 98 15.90 4.21 -5.16
N GLY A 99 14.97 3.29 -5.42
CA GLY A 99 14.88 1.97 -4.77
C GLY A 99 14.54 2.03 -3.28
N LEU A 100 13.82 3.10 -2.88
CA LEU A 100 13.37 3.34 -1.52
C LEU A 100 11.93 2.82 -1.37
N PRO A 101 11.68 1.81 -0.51
CA PRO A 101 10.32 1.39 -0.20
C PRO A 101 9.60 2.50 0.59
N SER A 102 8.82 3.33 -0.11
CA SER A 102 7.86 4.27 0.47
C SER A 102 6.44 3.70 0.50
N SER A 103 5.51 4.45 1.08
CA SER A 103 4.11 4.08 1.16
C SER A 103 3.28 4.91 0.18
N SER A 104 2.63 4.24 -0.79
CA SER A 104 1.68 4.88 -1.69
C SER A 104 0.48 5.49 -0.95
N SER A 105 0.05 4.87 0.17
CA SER A 105 -1.00 5.41 1.05
C SER A 105 -0.63 6.82 1.54
N HIS A 106 0.58 6.97 2.07
CA HIS A 106 1.06 8.23 2.59
C HIS A 106 1.34 9.25 1.49
N ALA A 107 1.81 8.79 0.33
CA ALA A 107 1.99 9.65 -0.84
C ALA A 107 0.64 10.24 -1.28
N LEU A 108 -0.41 9.40 -1.36
CA LEU A 108 -1.77 9.83 -1.71
C LEU A 108 -2.36 10.79 -0.68
N ILE A 109 -2.25 10.46 0.60
CA ILE A 109 -2.74 11.33 1.69
C ILE A 109 -2.02 12.67 1.67
N GLY A 110 -0.69 12.67 1.56
CA GLY A 110 0.10 13.90 1.45
C GLY A 110 -0.27 14.72 0.23
N GLY A 111 -0.44 14.09 -0.94
CA GLY A 111 -0.83 14.77 -2.17
C GLY A 111 -2.21 15.42 -2.05
N MET A 112 -3.21 14.67 -1.56
CA MET A 112 -4.57 15.19 -1.37
C MET A 112 -4.63 16.30 -0.32
N VAL A 113 -3.93 16.14 0.82
CA VAL A 113 -3.83 17.17 1.86
C VAL A 113 -3.13 18.42 1.33
N GLY A 114 -2.02 18.27 0.61
CA GLY A 114 -1.29 19.38 0.00
C GLY A 114 -2.15 20.17 -0.98
N ALA A 115 -2.83 19.48 -1.90
CA ALA A 115 -3.75 20.11 -2.84
C ALA A 115 -4.96 20.78 -2.14
N GLY A 116 -5.49 20.16 -1.08
CA GLY A 116 -6.55 20.75 -0.25
C GLY A 116 -6.13 22.04 0.45
N ILE A 117 -4.94 22.04 1.06
CA ILE A 117 -4.36 23.23 1.68
C ILE A 117 -4.11 24.33 0.64
N ALA A 118 -3.59 23.98 -0.54
CA ALA A 118 -3.37 24.95 -1.61
C ALA A 118 -4.67 25.60 -2.09
N LYS A 119 -5.74 24.82 -2.23
CA LYS A 119 -7.05 25.30 -2.71
C LYS A 119 -7.79 26.16 -1.69
N ALA A 120 -7.86 25.71 -0.45
CA ALA A 120 -8.81 26.22 0.53
C ALA A 120 -8.20 26.49 1.92
N GLY A 121 -6.88 26.30 2.10
CA GLY A 121 -6.19 26.49 3.38
C GLY A 121 -6.34 25.31 4.34
N GLY A 122 -5.72 25.40 5.52
CA GLY A 122 -5.59 24.28 6.45
C GLY A 122 -6.88 23.69 7.02
N HIS A 123 -7.99 24.43 6.98
CA HIS A 123 -9.25 24.05 7.63
C HIS A 123 -10.01 22.90 6.93
N VAL A 124 -9.72 22.64 5.65
CA VAL A 124 -10.37 21.55 4.88
C VAL A 124 -9.77 20.17 5.17
N VAL A 125 -8.64 20.14 5.88
CA VAL A 125 -7.95 18.92 6.24
C VAL A 125 -8.66 18.28 7.42
N ASN A 126 -9.08 17.04 7.27
CA ASN A 126 -9.62 16.29 8.39
C ASN A 126 -8.47 15.87 9.34
N VAL A 127 -8.20 16.72 10.34
CA VAL A 127 -7.13 16.51 11.32
C VAL A 127 -7.27 15.17 12.03
N LYS A 128 -8.50 14.70 12.32
CA LYS A 128 -8.73 13.40 12.95
C LYS A 128 -8.28 12.25 12.04
N THR A 129 -8.59 12.32 10.75
CA THR A 129 -8.13 11.32 9.76
C THR A 129 -6.62 11.36 9.62
N LEU A 130 -6.02 12.56 9.49
CA LEU A 130 -4.57 12.72 9.38
C LEU A 130 -3.84 12.21 10.62
N GLN A 131 -4.35 12.50 11.82
CA GLN A 131 -3.77 12.03 13.08
C GLN A 131 -3.84 10.50 13.16
N LYS A 132 -4.98 9.88 12.80
CA LYS A 132 -5.09 8.42 12.74
C LYS A 132 -4.05 7.83 11.77
N THR A 133 -3.92 8.39 10.57
CA THR A 133 -2.89 7.95 9.61
C THR A 133 -1.48 8.10 10.17
N ALA A 134 -1.14 9.27 10.73
CA ALA A 134 0.19 9.55 11.27
C ALA A 134 0.56 8.60 12.41
N VAL A 135 -0.40 8.26 13.26
CA VAL A 135 -0.24 7.29 14.34
C VAL A 135 0.02 5.88 13.77
N PHE A 136 -0.68 5.49 12.70
CA PHE A 136 -0.46 4.20 12.04
C PHE A 136 0.85 4.11 11.26
N ILE A 137 1.50 5.22 10.88
CA ILE A 137 2.88 5.21 10.35
C ILE A 137 3.83 4.51 11.32
N LEU A 138 3.67 4.76 12.62
CA LEU A 138 4.49 4.17 13.67
C LEU A 138 3.97 2.81 14.11
N TYR A 139 2.65 2.65 14.29
CA TYR A 139 2.11 1.39 14.79
C TYR A 139 2.17 0.25 13.78
N SER A 140 1.94 0.49 12.49
CA SER A 140 1.91 -0.60 11.50
C SER A 140 3.24 -1.38 11.38
N PRO A 141 4.44 -0.75 11.35
CA PRO A 141 5.68 -1.51 11.35
C PRO A 141 5.94 -2.18 12.72
N LEU A 142 5.51 -1.59 13.83
CA LEU A 142 5.68 -2.18 15.16
C LEU A 142 4.79 -3.42 15.37
N ILE A 143 3.55 -3.37 14.90
CA ILE A 143 2.62 -4.51 14.90
C ILE A 143 3.18 -5.63 14.02
N GLY A 144 3.61 -5.28 12.80
CA GLY A 144 4.25 -6.24 11.90
C GLY A 144 5.47 -6.91 12.55
N LEU A 145 6.34 -6.10 13.17
CA LEU A 145 7.53 -6.58 13.88
C LEU A 145 7.16 -7.53 15.02
N ALA A 146 6.26 -7.12 15.92
CA ALA A 146 5.88 -7.90 17.09
C ALA A 146 5.20 -9.22 16.71
N LEU A 147 4.27 -9.18 15.75
CA LEU A 147 3.58 -10.38 15.27
C LEU A 147 4.55 -11.33 14.58
N ALA A 148 5.39 -10.84 13.67
CA ALA A 148 6.33 -11.69 12.95
C ALA A 148 7.41 -12.29 13.88
N PHE A 149 7.90 -11.51 14.85
CA PHE A 149 8.80 -11.98 15.91
C PHE A 149 8.14 -13.10 16.72
N THR A 150 6.88 -12.93 17.12
CA THR A 150 6.15 -13.97 17.87
C THR A 150 5.96 -15.22 17.02
N LEU A 151 5.52 -15.08 15.77
CA LEU A 151 5.30 -16.21 14.86
C LEU A 151 6.57 -16.99 14.59
N ILE A 152 7.72 -16.33 14.39
CA ILE A 152 8.97 -17.02 14.10
C ILE A 152 9.52 -17.75 15.33
N VAL A 153 9.35 -17.20 16.54
CA VAL A 153 9.71 -17.88 17.79
C VAL A 153 8.86 -19.13 17.98
N LEU A 154 7.54 -19.03 17.80
CA LEU A 154 6.63 -20.17 17.88
C LEU A 154 6.96 -21.23 16.83
N ALA A 155 7.10 -20.83 15.55
CA ALA A 155 7.45 -21.74 14.47
C ALA A 155 8.77 -22.46 14.74
N SER A 156 9.79 -21.72 15.19
CA SER A 156 11.10 -22.27 15.57
C SER A 156 10.95 -23.29 16.69
N TRP A 157 10.14 -22.99 17.71
CA TRP A 157 9.88 -23.90 18.83
C TRP A 157 9.21 -25.20 18.37
N PHE A 158 8.21 -25.13 17.49
CA PHE A 158 7.55 -26.33 16.96
C PHE A 158 8.49 -27.23 16.15
N VAL A 159 9.44 -26.65 15.41
CA VAL A 159 10.31 -27.43 14.50
C VAL A 159 11.71 -27.72 15.06
N HIS A 160 12.06 -27.19 16.24
CA HIS A 160 13.40 -27.32 16.78
C HIS A 160 13.80 -28.79 17.01
N ARG A 161 12.85 -29.65 17.43
CA ARG A 161 13.08 -31.08 17.71
C ARG A 161 13.07 -31.96 16.45
N ILE A 162 12.62 -31.44 15.30
CA ILE A 162 12.50 -32.23 14.08
C ILE A 162 13.87 -32.35 13.41
N ARG A 163 14.36 -33.59 13.27
CA ARG A 163 15.66 -33.91 12.64
C ARG A 163 15.63 -33.82 11.12
N ALA A 164 14.48 -34.06 10.49
CA ALA A 164 14.30 -34.01 9.03
C ALA A 164 14.23 -32.57 8.48
N LYS A 165 15.31 -31.79 8.61
CA LYS A 165 15.36 -30.36 8.24
C LYS A 165 14.99 -30.09 6.77
N ARG A 166 15.32 -31.02 5.86
CA ARG A 166 14.93 -30.92 4.43
C ARG A 166 13.41 -30.99 4.24
N ALA A 167 12.73 -31.86 4.98
CA ALA A 167 11.27 -31.98 4.92
C ALA A 167 10.59 -30.73 5.50
N VAL A 168 11.07 -30.24 6.64
CA VAL A 168 10.61 -28.98 7.24
C VAL A 168 10.73 -27.81 6.27
N ASN A 169 11.89 -27.67 5.61
CA ASN A 169 12.08 -26.64 4.59
C ASN A 169 11.13 -26.81 3.40
N LYS A 170 10.88 -28.04 2.92
CA LYS A 170 9.92 -28.31 1.85
C LYS A 170 8.50 -27.88 2.25
N THR A 171 8.08 -28.15 3.48
CA THR A 171 6.79 -27.72 4.02
C THR A 171 6.66 -26.19 4.06
N PHE A 172 7.64 -25.49 4.63
CA PHE A 172 7.60 -24.02 4.68
C PHE A 172 7.64 -23.36 3.31
N ARG A 173 8.32 -23.96 2.32
CA ARG A 173 8.24 -23.48 0.93
C ARG A 173 6.82 -23.58 0.36
N GLY A 174 6.07 -24.63 0.70
CA GLY A 174 4.66 -24.76 0.33
C GLY A 174 3.76 -23.77 1.07
N LEU A 175 3.94 -23.64 2.39
CA LEU A 175 3.21 -22.67 3.21
C LEU A 175 3.48 -21.23 2.78
N GLN A 176 4.68 -20.92 2.28
CA GLN A 176 5.02 -19.58 1.82
C GLN A 176 4.18 -19.15 0.62
N LEU A 177 3.76 -20.08 -0.24
CA LEU A 177 2.85 -19.75 -1.34
C LEU A 177 1.49 -19.28 -0.80
N VAL A 178 1.00 -19.93 0.26
CA VAL A 178 -0.26 -19.58 0.92
C VAL A 178 -0.17 -18.25 1.64
N SER A 179 0.91 -18.01 2.41
CA SER A 179 1.09 -16.72 3.09
C SER A 179 1.32 -15.57 2.11
N ALA A 180 2.03 -15.79 1.01
CA ALA A 180 2.22 -14.80 -0.04
C ALA A 180 0.91 -14.48 -0.78
N ALA A 181 0.06 -15.49 -1.02
CA ALA A 181 -1.29 -15.29 -1.56
C ALA A 181 -2.15 -14.47 -0.59
N ALA A 182 -2.16 -14.83 0.70
CA ALA A 182 -2.89 -14.11 1.73
C ALA A 182 -2.43 -12.65 1.85
N PHE A 183 -1.11 -12.40 1.81
CA PHE A 183 -0.56 -11.05 1.83
C PHE A 183 -0.97 -10.25 0.58
N SER A 184 -0.91 -10.87 -0.59
CA SER A 184 -1.35 -10.23 -1.85
C SER A 184 -2.85 -9.92 -1.86
N LEU A 185 -3.69 -10.81 -1.32
CA LEU A 185 -5.11 -10.54 -1.12
C LEU A 185 -5.33 -9.32 -0.21
N GLY A 186 -4.63 -9.28 0.93
CA GLY A 186 -4.69 -8.15 1.87
C GLY A 186 -4.21 -6.85 1.24
N HIS A 187 -3.16 -6.93 0.43
CA HIS A 187 -2.62 -5.80 -0.33
C HIS A 187 -3.66 -5.28 -1.34
N GLY A 188 -4.18 -6.12 -2.23
CA GLY A 188 -5.22 -5.73 -3.19
C GLY A 188 -6.45 -5.13 -2.53
N ALA A 189 -6.91 -5.73 -1.42
CA ALA A 189 -8.10 -5.24 -0.71
C ALA A 189 -7.88 -3.92 0.04
N ASN A 190 -6.68 -3.63 0.54
CA ASN A 190 -6.42 -2.34 1.18
C ASN A 190 -6.12 -1.26 0.14
N ASP A 191 -5.33 -1.58 -0.88
CA ASP A 191 -4.72 -0.59 -1.76
C ASP A 191 -5.61 -0.17 -2.92
N ALA A 192 -6.28 -1.12 -3.59
CA ALA A 192 -7.19 -0.78 -4.69
C ALA A 192 -8.32 0.14 -4.21
N GLN A 193 -8.82 -0.09 -2.99
CA GLN A 193 -9.88 0.72 -2.37
C GLN A 193 -9.48 2.19 -2.19
N LYS A 194 -8.18 2.51 -2.11
CA LYS A 194 -7.73 3.90 -1.99
C LYS A 194 -8.04 4.68 -3.25
N THR A 195 -7.72 4.10 -4.40
CA THR A 195 -8.05 4.68 -5.71
C THR A 195 -9.56 4.74 -5.91
N MET A 196 -10.29 3.68 -5.50
CA MET A 196 -11.76 3.69 -5.54
C MET A 196 -12.34 4.87 -4.74
N GLY A 197 -11.80 5.14 -3.55
CA GLY A 197 -12.21 6.27 -2.70
C GLY A 197 -11.99 7.63 -3.36
N ILE A 198 -10.87 7.81 -4.06
CA ILE A 198 -10.57 9.06 -4.79
C ILE A 198 -11.49 9.23 -6.00
N ILE A 199 -11.70 8.17 -6.78
CA ILE A 199 -12.63 8.19 -7.92
C ILE A 199 -14.05 8.50 -7.43
N ALA A 200 -14.49 7.85 -6.34
CA ALA A 200 -15.81 8.10 -5.76
C ALA A 200 -15.94 9.56 -5.29
N ALA A 201 -14.94 10.09 -4.58
CA ALA A 201 -14.93 11.48 -4.12
C ALA A 201 -14.98 12.47 -5.29
N LEU A 202 -14.23 12.23 -6.37
CA LEU A 202 -14.27 13.02 -7.59
C LEU A 202 -15.65 13.01 -8.25
N LEU A 203 -16.25 11.82 -8.41
CA LEU A 203 -17.55 11.67 -9.06
C LEU A 203 -18.68 12.28 -8.22
N ILE A 204 -18.62 12.15 -6.89
CA ILE A 204 -19.53 12.82 -5.96
C ILE A 204 -19.39 14.34 -6.07
N GLY A 205 -18.16 14.87 -6.02
CA GLY A 205 -17.90 16.30 -6.19
C GLY A 205 -18.34 16.86 -7.54
N ALA A 206 -18.37 16.01 -8.58
CA ALA A 206 -18.86 16.35 -9.91
C ALA A 206 -20.37 16.10 -10.10
N ASN A 207 -21.12 15.73 -9.05
CA ASN A 207 -22.54 15.35 -9.08
C ASN A 207 -22.86 14.22 -10.06
N LYS A 208 -21.92 13.28 -10.26
CA LYS A 208 -22.07 12.09 -11.14
C LYS A 208 -22.28 10.78 -10.39
N LEU A 209 -22.18 10.81 -9.06
CA LEU A 209 -22.35 9.64 -8.19
C LEU A 209 -23.08 10.08 -6.92
N ASN A 210 -24.07 9.30 -6.49
CA ASN A 210 -24.79 9.59 -5.25
C ASN A 210 -23.85 9.35 -4.04
N PRO A 211 -23.69 10.31 -3.11
CA PRO A 211 -22.91 10.12 -1.88
C PRO A 211 -23.27 8.88 -1.05
N ASP A 212 -24.52 8.41 -1.12
CA ASP A 212 -25.01 7.25 -0.36
C ASP A 212 -24.29 5.94 -0.70
N VAL A 213 -23.65 5.85 -1.88
CA VAL A 213 -22.86 4.67 -2.24
C VAL A 213 -21.70 4.39 -1.28
N LEU A 214 -21.20 5.42 -0.58
CA LEU A 214 -20.13 5.29 0.42
C LEU A 214 -20.64 4.86 1.81
N LYS A 215 -21.96 4.76 2.00
CA LYS A 215 -22.58 4.26 3.25
C LYS A 215 -22.75 2.75 3.25
N HIS A 216 -22.70 2.12 2.08
CA HIS A 216 -22.88 0.68 1.92
C HIS A 216 -21.55 0.00 1.57
N PRO A 217 -21.20 -1.13 2.21
CA PRO A 217 -19.95 -1.85 1.94
C PRO A 217 -19.76 -2.27 0.47
N ASP A 218 -20.87 -2.44 -0.26
CA ASP A 218 -20.90 -2.86 -1.66
C ASP A 218 -21.55 -1.80 -2.57
N GLY A 219 -21.63 -0.54 -2.11
CA GLY A 219 -22.36 0.51 -2.82
C GLY A 219 -21.64 1.05 -4.06
N LEU A 220 -20.33 0.79 -4.19
CA LEU A 220 -19.53 1.31 -5.31
C LEU A 220 -19.84 0.55 -6.61
N PRO A 221 -20.01 1.27 -7.74
CA PRO A 221 -20.19 0.64 -9.05
C PRO A 221 -19.07 -0.36 -9.38
N LEU A 222 -19.46 -1.53 -9.89
CA LEU A 222 -18.54 -2.63 -10.18
C LEU A 222 -17.40 -2.23 -11.14
N TRP A 223 -17.65 -1.31 -12.07
CA TRP A 223 -16.61 -0.83 -12.98
C TRP A 223 -15.47 -0.11 -12.24
N ILE A 224 -15.76 0.63 -11.16
CA ILE A 224 -14.74 1.28 -10.32
C ILE A 224 -13.90 0.20 -9.64
N VAL A 225 -14.57 -0.81 -9.09
CA VAL A 225 -13.92 -1.93 -8.39
C VAL A 225 -13.00 -2.70 -9.34
N LEU A 226 -13.53 -3.17 -10.47
CA LEU A 226 -12.77 -3.95 -11.45
C LEU A 226 -11.65 -3.15 -12.11
N SER A 227 -11.85 -1.86 -12.40
CA SER A 227 -10.80 -1.03 -12.99
C SER A 227 -9.65 -0.78 -12.03
N CYS A 228 -9.91 -0.52 -10.73
CA CYS A 228 -8.84 -0.36 -9.73
C CYS A 228 -8.10 -1.68 -9.48
N HIS A 229 -8.81 -2.79 -9.24
CA HIS A 229 -8.17 -4.10 -9.08
C HIS A 229 -7.39 -4.54 -10.34
N GLY A 230 -7.90 -4.22 -11.52
CA GLY A 230 -7.20 -4.41 -12.78
C GLY A 230 -5.93 -3.56 -12.88
N ALA A 231 -6.02 -2.27 -12.55
CA ALA A 231 -4.89 -1.34 -12.60
C ALA A 231 -3.77 -1.74 -11.63
N ILE A 232 -4.09 -2.02 -10.36
CA ILE A 232 -3.08 -2.46 -9.38
C ILE A 232 -2.49 -3.82 -9.75
N GLY A 233 -3.29 -4.75 -10.27
CA GLY A 233 -2.85 -6.05 -10.76
C GLY A 233 -1.87 -5.92 -11.92
N LEU A 234 -2.21 -5.11 -12.93
CA LEU A 234 -1.34 -4.79 -14.05
C LEU A 234 -0.06 -4.08 -13.59
N GLY A 235 -0.16 -3.12 -12.67
CA GLY A 235 0.99 -2.47 -12.07
C GLY A 235 1.94 -3.48 -11.42
N THR A 236 1.37 -4.42 -10.66
CA THR A 236 2.12 -5.52 -10.02
C THR A 236 2.87 -6.35 -11.06
N MET A 237 2.30 -6.55 -12.25
CA MET A 237 2.95 -7.27 -13.35
C MET A 237 4.23 -6.60 -13.86
N PHE A 238 4.34 -5.27 -13.78
CA PHE A 238 5.54 -4.53 -14.15
C PHE A 238 6.65 -4.62 -13.09
N GLY A 239 6.33 -5.16 -11.91
CA GLY A 239 7.28 -5.42 -10.85
C GLY A 239 7.70 -4.14 -10.13
N GLY A 240 8.93 -4.10 -9.63
CA GLY A 240 9.45 -3.01 -8.80
C GLY A 240 10.88 -3.31 -8.35
N TRP A 241 11.70 -3.82 -9.28
CA TRP A 241 12.86 -4.65 -8.96
C TRP A 241 13.92 -3.99 -8.08
N LYS A 242 14.08 -2.66 -8.16
CA LYS A 242 14.96 -1.92 -7.25
C LYS A 242 14.46 -1.99 -5.80
N ILE A 243 13.16 -1.79 -5.58
CA ILE A 243 12.51 -1.91 -4.27
C ILE A 243 12.52 -3.37 -3.80
N VAL A 244 12.17 -4.32 -4.69
CA VAL A 244 12.22 -5.77 -4.42
C VAL A 244 13.59 -6.18 -3.86
N ARG A 245 14.69 -5.72 -4.48
CA ARG A 245 16.04 -6.01 -3.98
C ARG A 245 16.27 -5.43 -2.58
N THR A 246 15.83 -4.19 -2.33
CA THR A 246 15.96 -3.54 -1.02
C THR A 246 15.19 -4.30 0.06
N MET A 247 13.93 -4.65 -0.21
CA MET A 247 13.04 -5.37 0.70
C MET A 247 13.48 -6.81 0.97
N GLY A 248 13.81 -7.55 -0.09
CA GLY A 248 14.00 -9.01 0.02
C GLY A 248 15.40 -9.44 0.44
N THR A 249 16.45 -8.64 0.16
CA THR A 249 17.84 -9.08 0.39
C THR A 249 18.70 -8.10 1.17
N LYS A 250 18.37 -6.81 1.14
CA LYS A 250 19.21 -5.79 1.79
C LYS A 250 18.85 -5.59 3.26
N LEU A 251 17.58 -5.69 3.66
CA LEU A 251 17.15 -5.47 5.05
C LEU A 251 17.58 -6.60 6.00
N THR A 252 17.23 -7.84 5.66
CA THR A 252 17.62 -9.06 6.37
C THR A 252 17.67 -10.24 5.38
N ARG A 253 18.36 -11.32 5.74
CA ARG A 253 18.28 -12.58 4.97
C ARG A 253 17.08 -13.39 5.45
N LEU A 254 16.18 -13.74 4.54
CA LEU A 254 15.01 -14.55 4.82
C LEU A 254 15.19 -15.96 4.28
N ASP A 255 14.79 -16.95 5.08
CA ASP A 255 14.54 -18.32 4.66
C ASP A 255 13.01 -18.56 4.51
N PRO A 256 12.55 -19.69 3.95
CA PRO A 256 11.13 -19.91 3.74
C PRO A 256 10.27 -19.82 5.01
N MET A 257 10.80 -20.27 6.16
CA MET A 257 10.10 -20.14 7.44
C MET A 257 9.93 -18.67 7.84
N GLY A 258 11.01 -17.89 7.77
CA GLY A 258 10.96 -16.44 7.99
C GLY A 258 10.03 -15.72 7.02
N GLY A 259 10.01 -16.15 5.75
CA GLY A 259 9.06 -15.65 4.74
C GLY A 259 7.62 -15.86 5.15
N VAL A 260 7.25 -17.08 5.55
CA VAL A 260 5.89 -17.42 6.04
C VAL A 260 5.49 -16.57 7.24
N CYS A 261 6.38 -16.40 8.22
CA CYS A 261 6.09 -15.62 9.42
C CYS A 261 5.92 -14.13 9.10
N ALA A 262 6.77 -13.55 8.24
CA ALA A 262 6.68 -12.15 7.85
C ALA A 262 5.41 -11.87 7.04
N GLU A 263 5.14 -12.68 6.01
CA GLU A 263 3.96 -12.54 5.15
C GLU A 263 2.66 -12.76 5.93
N SER A 264 2.59 -13.77 6.80
CA SER A 264 1.41 -14.05 7.62
C SER A 264 1.13 -12.93 8.62
N ALA A 265 2.15 -12.41 9.31
CA ALA A 265 2.00 -11.29 10.24
C ALA A 265 1.48 -10.04 9.52
N ALA A 266 2.04 -9.76 8.34
CA ALA A 266 1.63 -8.61 7.57
C ALA A 266 0.24 -8.78 6.95
N ALA A 267 -0.10 -9.97 6.45
CA ALA A 267 -1.43 -10.30 5.94
C ALA A 267 -2.50 -10.17 7.03
N ALA A 268 -2.24 -10.70 8.23
CA ALA A 268 -3.15 -10.57 9.37
C ALA A 268 -3.40 -9.10 9.74
N THR A 269 -2.34 -8.29 9.75
CA THR A 269 -2.44 -6.84 10.02
C THR A 269 -3.26 -6.13 8.94
N LEU A 270 -3.05 -6.47 7.67
CA LEU A 270 -3.80 -5.89 6.54
C LEU A 270 -5.27 -6.29 6.56
N PHE A 271 -5.59 -7.56 6.79
CA PHE A 271 -6.98 -8.01 6.89
C PHE A 271 -7.70 -7.36 8.06
N PHE A 272 -7.04 -7.25 9.22
CA PHE A 272 -7.59 -6.53 10.36
C PHE A 272 -7.84 -5.05 10.02
N ALA A 273 -6.88 -4.37 9.42
CA ALA A 273 -7.01 -2.96 9.05
C ALA A 273 -8.12 -2.74 8.01
N SER A 274 -8.14 -3.53 6.93
CA SER A 274 -9.14 -3.43 5.87
C SER A 274 -10.55 -3.69 6.39
N LYS A 275 -10.75 -4.69 7.27
CA LYS A 275 -12.05 -4.96 7.89
C LYS A 275 -12.55 -3.79 8.76
N ASN A 276 -11.64 -3.06 9.39
CA ASN A 276 -11.97 -1.89 10.20
C ASN A 276 -11.95 -0.57 9.40
N GLY A 277 -11.82 -0.62 8.06
CA GLY A 277 -11.77 0.56 7.20
C GLY A 277 -10.55 1.47 7.45
N ILE A 278 -9.47 0.93 8.01
CA ILE A 278 -8.27 1.71 8.34
C ILE A 278 -7.32 1.69 7.14
N PRO A 279 -7.04 2.83 6.49
CA PRO A 279 -6.03 2.91 5.44
C PRO A 279 -4.65 2.78 6.07
N VAL A 280 -4.02 1.63 5.89
CA VAL A 280 -2.68 1.34 6.42
C VAL A 280 -1.65 1.28 5.30
N SER A 281 -0.37 1.37 5.67
CA SER A 281 0.72 1.11 4.73
C SER A 281 1.11 -0.35 4.76
N THR A 282 0.89 -1.03 3.63
CA THR A 282 1.40 -2.36 3.33
C THR A 282 2.92 -2.41 3.45
N THR A 283 3.63 -1.44 2.86
CA THR A 283 5.09 -1.30 2.92
C THR A 283 5.63 -1.25 4.34
N HIS A 284 5.03 -0.45 5.22
CA HIS A 284 5.48 -0.35 6.61
C HIS A 284 5.25 -1.65 7.37
N THR A 285 4.07 -2.25 7.21
CA THR A 285 3.70 -3.50 7.89
C THR A 285 4.63 -4.64 7.52
N ILE A 286 4.85 -4.89 6.21
CA ILE A 286 5.73 -5.98 5.79
C ILE A 286 7.20 -5.68 6.11
N THR A 287 7.66 -4.43 6.00
CA THR A 287 9.04 -4.06 6.37
C THR A 287 9.26 -4.30 7.86
N GLY A 288 8.30 -3.90 8.71
CA GLY A 288 8.31 -4.19 10.13
C GLY A 288 8.35 -5.68 10.42
N ALA A 289 7.51 -6.47 9.73
CA ALA A 289 7.49 -7.93 9.85
C ALA A 289 8.82 -8.58 9.46
N ILE A 290 9.43 -8.16 8.34
CA ILE A 290 10.76 -8.61 7.90
C ILE A 290 11.82 -8.28 8.95
N VAL A 291 11.81 -7.06 9.50
CA VAL A 291 12.70 -6.66 10.59
C VAL A 291 12.46 -7.52 11.84
N GLY A 292 11.21 -7.82 12.19
CA GLY A 292 10.85 -8.70 13.31
C GLY A 292 11.42 -10.10 13.19
N VAL A 293 11.31 -10.72 12.01
CA VAL A 293 11.94 -12.03 11.72
C VAL A 293 13.47 -11.94 11.82
N GLY A 294 14.08 -10.87 11.31
CA GLY A 294 15.51 -10.65 11.43
C GLY A 294 15.97 -10.53 12.89
N SER A 295 15.27 -9.71 13.67
CA SER A 295 15.57 -9.44 15.09
C SER A 295 15.42 -10.68 15.96
N ALA A 296 14.44 -11.55 15.68
CA ALA A 296 14.25 -12.81 16.41
C ALA A 296 15.41 -13.79 16.26
N ASN A 297 16.07 -13.79 15.10
CA ASN A 297 17.29 -14.58 14.90
C ASN A 297 18.48 -13.94 15.64
N ARG A 298 18.72 -12.65 15.37
CA ARG A 298 19.71 -11.81 16.08
C ARG A 298 19.55 -10.35 15.65
N MET A 299 19.75 -9.42 16.58
CA MET A 299 19.67 -7.97 16.28
C MET A 299 20.68 -7.52 15.20
N SER A 300 21.81 -8.21 15.06
CA SER A 300 22.83 -7.92 14.03
C SER A 300 22.49 -8.48 12.63
N ALA A 301 21.44 -9.30 12.49
CA ALA A 301 20.98 -9.78 11.19
C ALA A 301 20.27 -8.67 10.41
N VAL A 302 19.69 -7.70 11.11
CA VAL A 302 19.04 -6.53 10.52
C VAL A 302 20.09 -5.49 10.13
N ARG A 303 20.07 -5.04 8.88
CA ARG A 303 20.93 -3.95 8.42
C ARG A 303 20.33 -2.60 8.81
N TRP A 304 20.60 -2.15 10.04
CA TRP A 304 20.02 -0.92 10.62
C TRP A 304 20.27 0.35 9.80
N ASN A 305 21.41 0.45 9.10
CA ASN A 305 21.68 1.57 8.18
C ASN A 305 20.62 1.67 7.06
N ILE A 306 20.14 0.51 6.58
CA ILE A 306 19.12 0.44 5.53
C ILE A 306 17.75 0.65 6.14
N ALA A 307 17.45 0.03 7.29
CA ALA A 307 16.20 0.25 8.02
C ALA A 307 15.99 1.75 8.35
N ARG A 308 17.04 2.45 8.80
CA ARG A 308 17.00 3.90 9.06
C ARG A 308 16.74 4.70 7.79
N ARG A 309 17.38 4.36 6.67
CA ARG A 309 17.15 5.02 5.37
C ARG A 309 15.71 4.85 4.90
N VAL A 310 15.14 3.67 5.11
CA VAL A 310 13.73 3.37 4.81
C VAL A 310 12.80 4.18 5.73
N GLY A 311 13.08 4.22 7.03
CA GLY A 311 12.31 5.04 7.98
C GLY A 311 12.29 6.53 7.63
N TRP A 312 13.41 7.09 7.16
CA TRP A 312 13.46 8.46 6.66
C TRP A 312 12.61 8.67 5.40
N ALA A 313 12.60 7.71 4.48
CA ALA A 313 11.74 7.77 3.31
C ALA A 313 10.25 7.83 3.71
N TRP A 314 9.85 7.11 4.76
CA TRP A 314 8.47 7.13 5.27
C TRP A 314 8.07 8.50 5.81
N VAL A 315 8.93 9.11 6.65
CA VAL A 315 8.67 10.44 7.22
C VAL A 315 8.59 11.50 6.13
N LEU A 316 9.47 11.44 5.13
CA LEU A 316 9.51 12.41 4.02
C LEU A 316 8.38 12.23 3.00
N THR A 317 7.66 11.11 3.03
CA THR A 317 6.66 10.80 2.00
C THR A 317 5.48 11.77 2.01
N ILE A 318 4.91 12.06 3.19
CA ILE A 318 3.77 12.99 3.28
C ILE A 318 4.18 14.41 2.90
N PRO A 319 5.25 15.02 3.48
CA PRO A 319 5.66 16.37 3.10
C PRO A 319 6.09 16.46 1.63
N GLY A 320 6.79 15.44 1.13
CA GLY A 320 7.29 15.38 -0.24
C GLY A 320 6.17 15.37 -1.27
N SER A 321 5.19 14.48 -1.13
CA SER A 321 4.05 14.43 -2.05
C SER A 321 3.13 15.65 -1.90
N ALA A 322 2.96 16.17 -0.68
CA ALA A 322 2.21 17.40 -0.43
C ALA A 322 2.83 18.61 -1.14
N ALA A 323 4.15 18.80 -1.03
CA ALA A 323 4.85 19.90 -1.67
C ALA A 323 4.68 19.88 -3.20
N VAL A 324 4.80 18.70 -3.81
CA VAL A 324 4.58 18.53 -5.26
C VAL A 324 3.14 18.81 -5.64
N ALA A 325 2.17 18.36 -4.83
CA ALA A 325 0.76 18.61 -5.08
C ALA A 325 0.40 20.11 -4.96
N VAL A 326 0.97 20.84 -3.99
CA VAL A 326 0.80 22.30 -3.87
C VAL A 326 1.31 23.01 -5.12
N LEU A 327 2.53 22.68 -5.57
CA LEU A 327 3.11 23.26 -6.78
C LEU A 327 2.26 22.94 -8.02
N CYS A 328 1.80 21.70 -8.15
CA CYS A 328 0.95 21.27 -9.26
C CYS A 328 -0.40 22.00 -9.24
N TYR A 329 -1.00 22.18 -8.07
CA TYR A 329 -2.26 22.89 -7.92
C TYR A 329 -2.15 24.35 -8.37
N TRP A 330 -1.14 25.08 -7.89
CA TRP A 330 -0.91 26.47 -8.31
C TRP A 330 -0.65 26.60 -9.81
N LEU A 331 0.09 25.67 -10.42
CA LEU A 331 0.28 25.66 -11.86
C LEU A 331 -1.05 25.48 -12.61
N VAL A 332 -1.89 24.56 -12.16
CA VAL A 332 -3.20 24.30 -12.78
C VAL A 332 -4.15 25.49 -12.60
N GLU A 333 -4.11 26.16 -11.45
CA GLU A 333 -4.93 27.34 -11.15
C GLU A 333 -4.55 28.53 -12.03
N VAL A 334 -3.27 28.70 -12.38
CA VAL A 334 -2.82 29.74 -13.32
C VAL A 334 -3.45 29.60 -14.72
N PHE A 335 -3.89 28.39 -15.10
CA PHE A 335 -4.53 28.12 -16.40
C PHE A 335 -6.07 28.02 -16.35
N ASN A 336 -6.69 28.22 -15.17
CA ASN A 336 -8.16 28.28 -15.02
C ASN A 336 -8.64 29.72 -14.87
#